data_AF-A0A8J2YT40-F1
#
_entry.id   AF-A0A8J2YT40-F1
#
_cell.length_a   1.000
_cell.length_b   1.000
_cell.length_c   1.000
_cell.angle_alpha   90.00
_cell.angle_beta   90.00
_cell.angle_gamma   90.00
#
_symmetry.space_group_name_H-M   'P 1'
#
loop_
_entity.id
_entity.type
_entity.pdbx_description
1 polymer ?
#
loop_
_entity_poly.entity_id
_entity_poly.type
_entity_poly.pdbx_seq_one_letter_code
_entity_poly.pdbx_strand_id
1 'polypeptide(L)'
;MSTPKYDLYTFVAGEALESGKPFQLRCNCGGTVTILPPMQEESVYCPSCEAHIKALCLEGDPGYVIGLGTDGKPTLMDVQGSKATPSHLLTEERRREILANIPVNAER
;
A
#
# COMPACT_ATOMS: atom_id res chain seq x y z
N MET A 1 -10.53 17.32 -20.56
CA MET A 1 -10.47 15.85 -20.38
C MET A 1 -10.73 15.58 -18.91
N SER A 2 -11.77 14.80 -18.57
CA SER A 2 -12.07 14.44 -17.18
C SER A 2 -10.98 13.52 -16.63
N THR A 3 -10.50 13.79 -15.42
CA THR A 3 -9.55 12.92 -14.72
C THR A 3 -10.16 11.52 -14.58
N PRO A 4 -9.44 10.43 -14.91
CA PRO A 4 -9.94 9.08 -14.69
C PRO A 4 -10.34 8.89 -13.22
N LYS A 5 -11.54 8.33 -12.99
CA LYS A 5 -12.07 8.07 -11.66
C LYS A 5 -11.62 6.67 -11.23
N TYR A 6 -10.78 6.62 -10.20
CA TYR A 6 -10.34 5.37 -9.59
C TYR A 6 -11.26 5.00 -8.42
N ASP A 7 -11.51 3.71 -8.25
CA ASP A 7 -12.30 3.18 -7.13
C ASP A 7 -11.46 3.08 -5.86
N LEU A 8 -10.17 2.75 -6.01
CA LEU A 8 -9.22 2.56 -4.91
C LEU A 8 -7.87 3.20 -5.23
N TYR A 9 -7.14 3.52 -4.17
CA TYR A 9 -5.74 3.94 -4.21
C TYR A 9 -4.93 2.99 -3.34
N THR A 10 -3.72 2.67 -3.78
CA THR A 10 -2.77 1.87 -3.00
C THR A 10 -1.37 2.41 -3.14
N PHE A 11 -0.50 2.09 -2.19
CA PHE A 11 0.90 2.45 -2.23
C PHE A 11 1.73 1.27 -2.73
N VAL A 12 2.69 1.53 -3.62
CA VAL A 12 3.60 0.52 -4.18
C VAL A 12 5.03 0.93 -3.87
N ALA A 13 5.86 -0.01 -3.41
CA ALA A 13 7.28 0.23 -3.20
C ALA A 13 7.99 0.43 -4.55
N GLY A 14 8.66 1.56 -4.72
CA GLY A 14 9.44 1.85 -5.93
C GLY A 14 10.52 0.80 -6.19
N GLU A 15 11.16 0.29 -5.13
CA GLU A 15 12.15 -0.78 -5.26
C GLU A 15 11.56 -2.05 -5.88
N ALA A 16 10.27 -2.36 -5.61
CA ALA A 16 9.61 -3.51 -6.22
C ALA A 16 9.50 -3.35 -7.75
N LEU A 17 9.23 -2.13 -8.21
CA LEU A 17 9.14 -1.80 -9.63
C LEU A 17 10.53 -1.77 -10.31
N GLU A 18 11.55 -1.30 -9.61
CA GLU A 18 12.93 -1.27 -10.10
C GLU A 18 13.57 -2.67 -10.16
N SER A 19 13.13 -3.58 -9.30
CA SER A 19 13.70 -4.92 -9.19
C SER A 19 13.53 -5.80 -10.44
N GLY A 20 12.57 -5.47 -11.32
CA GLY A 20 12.20 -6.29 -12.47
C GLY A 20 11.52 -7.62 -12.12
N LYS A 21 11.29 -7.91 -10.84
CA LYS A 21 10.69 -9.18 -10.40
C LYS A 21 9.17 -9.05 -10.24
N PRO A 22 8.38 -10.05 -10.67
CA PRO A 22 6.96 -10.05 -10.44
C PRO A 22 6.60 -9.96 -8.95
N PHE A 23 5.57 -9.20 -8.62
CA PHE A 23 4.99 -9.15 -7.27
C PHE A 23 3.46 -9.13 -7.32
N GLN A 24 2.81 -9.43 -6.19
CA GLN A 24 1.36 -9.41 -6.09
C GLN A 24 0.88 -8.08 -5.51
N LEU A 25 -0.05 -7.43 -6.20
CA LEU A 25 -0.86 -6.34 -5.67
C LEU A 25 -2.17 -6.94 -5.16
N ARG A 26 -2.51 -6.67 -3.90
CA ARG A 26 -3.73 -7.17 -3.26
C ARG A 26 -4.81 -6.09 -3.23
N CYS A 27 -6.02 -6.45 -3.68
CA CYS A 27 -7.21 -5.63 -3.53
C CYS A 27 -7.83 -5.81 -2.13
N ASN A 28 -8.58 -4.81 -1.66
CA ASN A 28 -9.35 -4.88 -0.42
C ASN A 28 -10.41 -6.01 -0.44
N CYS A 29 -10.87 -6.43 -1.62
CA CYS A 29 -11.77 -7.58 -1.76
C CYS A 29 -11.05 -8.94 -1.55
N GLY A 30 -9.73 -8.95 -1.39
CA GLY A 30 -8.90 -10.14 -1.27
C GLY A 30 -8.34 -10.70 -2.58
N GLY A 31 -8.82 -10.22 -3.73
CA GLY A 31 -8.28 -10.57 -5.04
C GLY A 31 -6.86 -10.05 -5.25
N THR A 32 -6.08 -10.71 -6.10
CA THR A 32 -4.67 -10.36 -6.36
C THR A 32 -4.42 -10.15 -7.85
N VAL A 33 -3.61 -9.15 -8.17
CA VAL A 33 -3.11 -8.86 -9.51
C VAL A 33 -1.60 -9.09 -9.50
N THR A 34 -1.08 -9.87 -10.45
CA THR A 34 0.36 -9.98 -10.64
C THR A 34 0.85 -8.77 -11.42
N ILE A 35 1.73 -7.99 -10.80
CA ILE A 35 2.43 -6.88 -11.44
C ILE A 35 3.74 -7.40 -12.01
N LEU A 36 3.97 -7.12 -13.29
CA LEU A 36 5.24 -7.38 -13.98
C LEU A 36 5.94 -6.02 -14.16
N PRO A 37 7.03 -5.75 -13.43
CA PRO A 37 7.72 -4.48 -13.56
C PRO A 37 8.47 -4.32 -14.89
N PRO A 38 8.67 -3.09 -15.38
CA PRO A 38 8.08 -1.85 -14.86
C PRO A 38 6.57 -1.78 -15.12
N MET A 39 5.83 -1.07 -14.27
CA MET A 39 4.39 -0.88 -14.48
C MET A 39 4.18 -0.09 -15.79
N GLN A 40 3.42 -0.65 -16.74
CA GLN A 40 3.10 0.03 -17.99
C GLN A 40 2.11 1.19 -17.79
N GLU A 41 1.19 1.00 -16.84
CA GLU A 41 0.22 1.99 -16.42
C GLU A 41 0.28 2.11 -14.89
N GLU A 42 0.02 3.31 -14.36
CA GLU A 42 -0.05 3.54 -12.91
C GLU A 42 -1.38 3.07 -12.28
N SER A 43 -2.09 2.16 -12.94
CA SER A 43 -3.34 1.59 -12.44
C SER A 43 -3.58 0.17 -12.95
N VAL A 44 -4.37 -0.59 -12.21
CA VAL A 44 -4.78 -1.96 -12.58
C VAL A 44 -6.25 -2.20 -12.24
N TYR A 45 -6.85 -3.17 -12.90
CA TYR A 45 -8.18 -3.68 -12.54
C TYR A 45 -8.06 -4.95 -11.71
N CYS A 46 -8.80 -5.04 -10.61
CA CYS A 46 -8.88 -6.28 -9.85
C CYS A 46 -9.68 -7.34 -10.64
N PRO A 47 -9.14 -8.54 -10.90
CA PRO A 47 -9.85 -9.58 -11.65
C PRO A 47 -11.05 -10.16 -10.90
N SER A 48 -11.17 -9.91 -9.59
CA SER A 48 -12.23 -10.49 -8.76
C SER A 48 -13.44 -9.57 -8.58
N CYS A 49 -13.22 -8.25 -8.47
CA CYS A 49 -14.30 -7.28 -8.20
C CYS A 49 -14.31 -6.12 -9.18
N GLU A 50 -13.45 -6.15 -10.19
CA GLU A 50 -13.36 -5.15 -11.28
C GLU A 50 -13.02 -3.73 -10.81
N ALA A 51 -12.69 -3.53 -9.54
CA ALA A 51 -12.26 -2.24 -9.03
C ALA A 51 -11.04 -1.70 -9.80
N HIS A 52 -11.10 -0.44 -10.21
CA HIS A 52 -10.00 0.29 -10.83
C HIS A 52 -9.10 0.91 -9.75
N ILE A 53 -7.89 0.38 -9.61
CA ILE A 53 -6.97 0.69 -8.52
C ILE A 53 -5.83 1.54 -9.06
N LYS A 54 -5.66 2.75 -8.53
CA LYS A 54 -4.47 3.58 -8.76
C LYS A 54 -3.32 3.13 -7.86
N ALA A 55 -2.15 2.90 -8.46
CA ALA A 55 -0.90 2.70 -7.73
C ALA A 55 -0.17 4.03 -7.54
N LEU A 56 0.12 4.37 -6.28
CA LEU A 56 0.95 5.50 -5.89
C LEU A 56 2.34 4.96 -5.55
N CYS A 57 3.30 5.22 -6.42
CA CYS A 57 4.66 4.71 -6.26
C CYS A 57 5.42 5.55 -5.24
N LEU A 58 6.00 4.90 -4.24
CA LEU A 58 6.85 5.53 -3.23
C LEU A 58 8.33 5.33 -3.59
N GLU A 59 9.20 6.20 -3.11
CA GLU A 59 10.64 6.02 -3.26
C GLU A 59 11.13 4.85 -2.38
N GLY A 60 11.95 3.96 -2.95
CA GLY A 60 12.51 2.80 -2.25
C GLY A 60 11.47 1.79 -1.75
N ASP A 61 11.75 1.16 -0.61
CA ASP A 61 10.84 0.26 0.11
C ASP A 61 10.63 0.74 1.57
N PRO A 62 9.62 1.57 1.83
CA PRO A 62 9.36 2.08 3.18
C PRO A 62 8.68 1.06 4.10
N GLY A 63 8.24 -0.10 3.59
CA GLY A 63 7.47 -1.07 4.39
C GLY A 63 6.00 -0.71 4.56
N TYR A 64 5.74 0.44 5.17
CA TYR A 64 4.40 0.87 5.56
C TYR A 64 4.22 2.38 5.33
N VAL A 65 2.97 2.77 5.10
CA VAL A 65 2.52 4.16 5.26
C VAL A 65 1.70 4.26 6.53
N ILE A 66 1.85 5.36 7.26
CA ILE A 66 1.03 5.65 8.43
C ILE A 66 -0.25 6.35 7.96
N GLY A 67 -1.39 5.76 8.30
CA GLY A 67 -2.70 6.37 8.14
C GLY A 67 -3.41 6.55 9.47
N LEU A 68 -4.62 7.10 9.43
CA LEU A 68 -5.55 7.09 10.55
C LEU A 68 -6.63 6.04 10.29
N GLY A 69 -6.86 5.18 11.30
CA GLY A 69 -7.99 4.26 11.31
C GLY A 69 -9.32 5.00 11.44
N THR A 70 -10.42 4.27 11.29
CA THR A 70 -11.77 4.81 11.49
C THR A 70 -12.03 5.25 12.93
N ASP A 71 -11.24 4.75 13.88
CA ASP A 71 -11.25 5.14 15.28
C ASP A 71 -10.34 6.35 15.58
N GLY A 72 -9.75 6.96 14.54
CA GLY A 72 -8.85 8.10 14.65
C GLY A 72 -7.44 7.74 15.15
N LYS A 73 -7.12 6.46 15.34
CA LYS A 73 -5.80 6.04 15.81
C LYS A 73 -4.82 5.82 14.64
N PRO A 74 -3.52 6.08 14.82
CA PRO A 74 -2.52 5.72 13.83
C PRO A 74 -2.56 4.23 13.50
N THR A 75 -2.56 3.92 12.21
CA THR A 75 -2.52 2.56 11.68
C THR A 75 -1.44 2.40 10.62
N LEU A 76 -0.91 1.18 10.49
CA LEU A 76 0.04 0.84 9.44
C LEU A 76 -0.72 0.33 8.23
N MET A 77 -0.49 0.95 7.09
CA MET A 77 -0.98 0.53 5.79
C MET A 77 0.18 -0.14 5.04
N ASP A 78 0.02 -1.41 4.68
CA ASP A 78 1.04 -2.18 3.97
C ASP A 78 1.31 -1.59 2.58
N VAL A 79 2.58 -1.33 2.28
CA VAL A 79 3.02 -0.94 0.95
C VAL A 79 3.14 -2.19 0.07
N GLN A 80 2.44 -2.20 -1.06
CA GLN A 80 2.42 -3.33 -1.98
C GLN A 80 3.80 -3.56 -2.59
N GLY A 81 4.20 -4.83 -2.72
CA GLY A 81 5.53 -5.20 -3.21
C GLY A 81 6.66 -5.00 -2.20
N SER A 82 6.38 -4.50 -0.99
CA SER A 82 7.37 -4.39 0.07
C SER A 82 7.91 -5.76 0.53
N LYS A 83 9.17 -5.79 0.95
CA LYS A 83 9.83 -6.92 1.60
C LYS A 83 9.63 -6.92 3.12
N ALA A 84 9.02 -5.88 3.68
CA ALA A 84 8.73 -5.81 5.11
C ALA A 84 7.72 -6.89 5.53
N THR A 85 7.77 -7.29 6.80
CA THR A 85 6.77 -8.20 7.38
C THR A 85 5.39 -7.55 7.29
N PRO A 86 4.36 -8.19 6.70
CA PRO A 86 3.02 -7.59 6.63
C PRO A 86 2.53 -7.11 8.01
N SER A 87 1.88 -5.96 8.06
CA SER A 87 1.50 -5.31 9.32
C SER A 87 0.64 -6.20 10.22
N HIS A 88 -0.19 -7.06 9.64
CA HIS A 88 -1.04 -8.01 10.37
C HIS A 88 -0.27 -9.20 10.99
N LEU A 89 1.00 -9.39 10.64
CA LEU A 89 1.89 -10.42 11.19
C LEU A 89 2.91 -9.85 12.18
N LEU A 90 2.93 -8.53 12.38
CA LEU A 90 3.80 -7.90 13.38
C LEU A 90 3.38 -8.26 14.79
N THR A 91 4.35 -8.39 15.69
CA THR A 91 4.08 -8.44 17.13
C THR A 91 3.59 -7.08 17.62
N GLU A 92 2.85 -7.08 18.73
CA GLU A 92 2.34 -5.84 19.34
C GLU A 92 3.47 -4.94 19.85
N GLU A 93 4.59 -5.51 20.31
CA GLU A 93 5.80 -4.73 20.64
C GLU A 93 6.33 -4.02 19.40
N ARG A 94 6.52 -4.75 18.29
CA ARG A 94 7.10 -4.19 17.07
C ARG A 94 6.19 -3.13 16.45
N ARG A 95 4.88 -3.35 16.47
CA ARG A 95 3.88 -2.35 16.05
C ARG A 95 4.01 -1.08 16.90
N ARG A 96 4.10 -1.20 18.22
CA ARG A 96 4.27 -0.05 19.11
C ARG A 96 5.56 0.71 18.85
N GLU A 97 6.68 0.03 18.63
CA GLU A 97 7.95 0.67 18.28
C GLU A 97 7.85 1.51 17.00
N ILE A 98 7.22 0.98 15.94
CA ILE A 98 7.05 1.69 14.67
C ILE A 98 6.18 2.95 14.89
N LEU A 99 5.12 2.82 15.68
CA LEU A 99 4.18 3.92 15.93
C LEU A 99 4.66 4.93 16.99
N ALA A 100 5.71 4.60 17.78
CA ALA A 100 6.14 5.40 18.94
C ALA A 100 6.59 6.82 18.60
N ASN A 101 7.08 7.03 17.38
CA ASN A 101 7.60 8.33 16.93
C ASN A 101 6.55 9.17 16.17
N ILE A 102 5.30 8.71 16.10
CA ILE A 102 4.23 9.43 15.43
C ILE A 102 3.66 10.44 16.42
N PRO A 103 3.76 11.76 16.15
CA PRO A 103 3.15 12.75 17.02
C PRO A 103 1.64 12.50 17.08
N VAL A 104 1.12 12.30 18.30
CA VAL A 104 -0.30 11.99 18.56
C VAL A 104 -1.21 13.19 18.24
N ASN A 105 -0.64 14.36 17.94
CA ASN A 105 -1.37 15.58 17.62
C ASN A 105 -1.55 15.74 16.11
N ALA A 106 -2.48 14.96 15.55
CA ALA A 106 -3.22 15.42 14.38
C ALA A 106 -4.51 16.13 14.85
N GLU A 107 -4.36 17.09 15.78
CA GLU A 107 -5.44 18.02 16.11
C GLU A 107 -5.58 18.98 14.91
N ARG A 108 -6.68 18.82 14.18
CA ARG A 108 -7.25 19.88 13.33
C ARG A 108 -8.39 20.52 14.09
#